data_AF-A0A7G6YI51-F1
#
_entry.id   AF-A0A7G6YI51-F1
#
_cell.length_a   1.000
_cell.length_b   1.000
_cell.length_c   1.000
_cell.angle_alpha   90.00
_cell.angle_beta   90.00
_cell.angle_gamma   90.00
#
_symmetry.space_group_name_H-M   'P 1'
#
loop_
_entity.id
_entity.type
_entity.pdbx_description
1 polymer ?
#
loop_
_entity_poly.entity_id
_entity_poly.type
_entity_poly.pdbx_seq_one_letter_code
_entity_poly.pdbx_strand_id
1 'polypeptide(L)'
;MNRSSWLLRGLKFVLFAVLFLAIVGQFFMILWNKLVPEIFNGPVISFWQGLGLLLLSRILFGGWGRGGAGWARRRNAWKQKIAGRMATMTPEEQEKFKQKMQSACGPAWMRRKFGEEPLATPKEV
;
A
#
# COMPACT_ATOMS: atom_id res chain seq x y z
N MET A 1 -15.52 14.61 -7.59
CA MET A 1 -14.48 13.59 -7.31
C MET A 1 -13.74 13.31 -8.63
N ASN A 2 -12.60 13.97 -8.85
CA ASN A 2 -11.95 14.07 -10.18
C ASN A 2 -11.20 12.80 -10.58
N ARG A 3 -11.84 11.98 -11.42
CA ARG A 3 -11.35 10.68 -11.93
C ARG A 3 -10.01 10.79 -12.71
N SER A 4 -9.73 11.95 -13.30
CA SER A 4 -8.49 12.22 -14.04
C SER A 4 -7.23 12.08 -13.15
N SER A 5 -7.30 12.47 -11.87
CA SER A 5 -6.16 12.31 -10.94
C SER A 5 -5.81 10.85 -10.62
N TRP A 6 -6.76 9.91 -10.74
CA TRP A 6 -6.52 8.49 -10.50
C TRP A 6 -5.88 7.82 -11.72
N LEU A 7 -6.29 8.22 -12.93
CA LEU A 7 -5.68 7.78 -14.19
C LEU A 7 -4.24 8.30 -14.32
N LEU A 8 -3.98 9.58 -14.00
CA LEU A 8 -2.61 10.11 -14.00
C LEU A 8 -1.72 9.41 -12.97
N ARG A 9 -2.24 9.08 -11.78
CA ARG A 9 -1.49 8.33 -10.76
C ARG A 9 -1.18 6.90 -11.22
N GLY A 10 -2.14 6.23 -11.84
CA GLY A 10 -1.96 4.91 -12.42
C GLY A 10 -0.91 4.91 -13.54
N LEU A 11 -1.01 5.86 -14.46
CA LEU A 11 -0.05 6.02 -15.57
C LEU A 11 1.37 6.26 -15.06
N LYS A 12 1.55 7.14 -14.06
CA LYS A 12 2.87 7.40 -13.45
C LYS A 12 3.43 6.12 -12.82
N PHE A 13 2.61 5.34 -12.12
CA PHE A 13 3.02 4.07 -11.54
C PHE A 13 3.48 3.06 -12.60
N VAL A 14 2.73 2.92 -13.69
CA VAL A 14 3.11 2.04 -14.80
C VAL A 14 4.43 2.50 -15.41
N LEU A 15 4.60 3.80 -15.63
CA LEU A 15 5.85 4.35 -16.17
C LEU A 15 7.05 4.04 -15.27
N PHE A 16 6.90 4.24 -13.95
CA PHE A 16 7.94 3.87 -12.97
C PHE A 16 8.23 2.37 -12.95
N ALA A 17 7.20 1.53 -13.05
CA ALA A 17 7.36 0.08 -13.09
C ALA A 17 8.13 -0.37 -14.34
N VAL A 18 7.79 0.18 -15.51
CA VAL A 18 8.49 -0.10 -16.77
C VAL A 18 9.94 0.37 -16.70
N LEU A 19 10.19 1.58 -16.18
CA LEU A 19 11.54 2.10 -15.99
C LEU A 19 12.37 1.20 -15.06
N PHE A 20 11.77 0.77 -13.95
CA PHE A 20 12.41 -0.15 -13.02
C PHE A 20 12.74 -1.49 -13.67
N LEU A 21 11.79 -2.09 -14.42
CA LEU A 21 12.04 -3.33 -15.16
C LEU A 21 13.15 -3.17 -16.20
N ALA A 22 13.21 -2.05 -16.91
CA ALA A 22 14.24 -1.78 -17.89
C ALA A 22 15.63 -1.70 -17.24
N ILE A 23 15.75 -1.01 -16.11
CA ILE A 23 17.00 -0.91 -15.34
C ILE A 23 17.42 -2.30 -14.86
N VAL A 24 16.53 -3.03 -14.20
CA VAL A 24 16.82 -4.37 -13.68
C VAL A 24 17.20 -5.34 -14.80
N GLY A 25 16.48 -5.31 -15.92
CA GLY A 25 16.79 -6.13 -17.10
C GLY A 25 18.16 -5.82 -17.71
N GLN A 26 18.55 -4.54 -17.75
CA GLN A 26 19.85 -4.11 -18.25
C GLN A 26 20.98 -4.60 -17.34
N PHE A 27 20.86 -4.41 -16.02
CA PHE A 27 21.83 -4.89 -15.05
C PHE A 27 21.97 -6.42 -15.10
N PHE A 28 20.85 -7.13 -15.21
CA PHE A 28 20.84 -8.59 -15.32
C PHE A 28 21.57 -9.07 -16.57
N MET A 29 21.32 -8.45 -17.74
CA MET A 29 21.99 -8.79 -19.00
C MET A 29 23.51 -8.59 -18.89
N ILE A 30 23.96 -7.43 -18.40
CA ILE A 30 25.40 -7.11 -18.29
C ILE A 30 26.07 -8.11 -17.34
N LEU A 31 25.46 -8.35 -16.18
CA LEU A 31 26.00 -9.26 -15.19
C LEU A 31 26.07 -10.69 -15.75
N TRP A 32 25.01 -11.16 -16.41
CA TRP A 32 24.99 -12.49 -17.02
C TRP A 32 26.09 -12.64 -18.07
N ASN A 33 26.21 -11.68 -18.99
CA ASN A 33 27.17 -11.73 -20.08
C ASN A 33 28.63 -11.61 -19.61
N LYS A 34 28.87 -11.09 -18.40
CA LYS A 34 30.19 -11.12 -17.75
C LYS A 34 30.43 -12.43 -17.00
N LEU A 35 29.49 -12.90 -16.19
CA LEU A 35 29.74 -14.05 -15.33
C LEU A 35 29.59 -15.40 -16.06
N VAL A 36 28.50 -15.60 -16.80
CA VAL A 36 28.12 -16.93 -17.30
C VAL A 36 29.00 -17.38 -18.47
N PRO A 37 29.30 -16.53 -19.47
CA PRO A 37 30.27 -16.89 -20.50
C PRO A 37 31.69 -17.10 -19.95
N GLU A 38 32.12 -16.27 -19.00
CA GLU A 38 33.50 -16.30 -18.49
C GLU A 38 33.76 -17.50 -17.56
N ILE A 39 32.80 -17.83 -16.68
CA ILE A 39 32.97 -18.88 -15.68
C ILE A 39 32.48 -20.25 -16.19
N PHE A 40 31.41 -20.28 -16.98
CA PHE A 40 30.72 -21.52 -17.36
C PHE A 40 30.79 -21.83 -18.86
N ASN A 41 31.46 -21.00 -19.68
CA ASN A 41 31.41 -21.07 -21.15
C ASN A 41 29.95 -21.12 -21.68
N GLY A 42 29.02 -20.49 -20.97
CA GLY A 42 27.60 -20.50 -21.31
C GLY A 42 27.25 -19.50 -22.42
N PRO A 43 26.02 -19.58 -22.96
CA PRO A 43 25.58 -18.70 -24.02
C PRO A 43 25.40 -17.25 -23.52
N VAL A 44 25.77 -16.30 -24.39
CA VAL A 44 25.48 -14.87 -24.21
C VAL A 44 23.98 -14.64 -24.37
N ILE A 45 23.39 -13.89 -23.45
CA ILE A 45 21.97 -13.56 -23.51
C ILE A 45 21.76 -12.13 -24.03
N SER A 46 20.75 -11.97 -24.87
CA SER A 46 20.20 -10.68 -25.27
C SER A 46 19.28 -10.11 -24.18
N PHE A 47 18.99 -8.81 -24.26
CA PHE A 47 18.10 -8.12 -23.33
C PHE A 47 16.74 -8.83 -23.19
N TRP A 48 16.14 -9.24 -24.32
CA TRP A 48 14.85 -9.96 -24.32
C TRP A 48 14.93 -11.36 -23.70
N GLN A 49 16.04 -12.08 -23.88
CA GLN A 49 16.25 -13.37 -23.23
C GLN A 49 16.42 -13.21 -21.71
N GLY A 50 17.17 -12.20 -21.28
CA GLY A 50 17.32 -11.88 -19.86
C GLY A 50 16.02 -11.46 -19.20
N LEU A 51 15.23 -10.62 -19.87
CA LEU A 51 13.87 -10.27 -19.44
C LEU A 51 12.94 -11.47 -19.40
N GLY A 52 13.01 -12.36 -20.38
CA GLY A 52 12.26 -13.62 -20.41
C GLY A 52 12.59 -14.51 -19.21
N LEU A 53 13.87 -14.65 -18.87
CA LEU A 53 14.33 -15.38 -17.68
C LEU A 53 13.90 -14.72 -16.37
N LEU A 54 13.96 -13.39 -16.27
CA LEU A 54 13.45 -12.65 -15.12
C LEU A 54 11.93 -12.81 -14.98
N LEU A 55 11.20 -12.78 -16.08
CA LEU A 55 9.75 -13.00 -16.07
C LEU A 55 9.41 -14.44 -15.68
N LEU A 56 10.13 -15.42 -16.24
CA LEU A 56 9.95 -16.82 -15.91
C LEU A 56 10.24 -17.10 -14.43
N SER A 57 11.35 -16.58 -13.90
CA SER A 57 11.67 -16.67 -12.47
C SER A 57 10.62 -15.95 -11.62
N ARG A 58 10.08 -14.81 -12.08
CA ARG A 58 9.01 -14.10 -11.39
C ARG A 58 7.68 -14.88 -11.37
N ILE A 59 7.39 -15.67 -12.39
CA ILE A 59 6.23 -16.55 -12.46
C ILE A 59 6.44 -17.78 -11.57
N LEU A 60 7.61 -18.43 -11.66
CA LEU A 60 7.93 -19.62 -10.88
C LEU A 60 8.07 -19.33 -9.38
N PHE A 61 8.90 -18.36 -9.01
CA PHE A 61 9.18 -18.02 -7.62
C PHE A 61 8.20 -17.01 -7.02
N GLY A 62 7.54 -16.21 -7.86
CA GLY A 62 6.62 -15.17 -7.42
C GLY A 62 5.14 -15.48 -7.66
N GLY A 63 4.80 -16.69 -8.13
CA GLY A 63 3.46 -17.12 -8.52
C GLY A 63 2.54 -17.61 -7.40
N TRP A 64 3.00 -17.80 -6.17
CA TRP A 64 2.16 -18.38 -5.10
C TRP A 64 2.13 -17.67 -3.74
N GLY A 65 2.69 -16.46 -3.62
CA GLY A 65 2.87 -15.82 -2.32
C GLY A 65 2.31 -14.41 -2.19
N ARG A 66 1.01 -14.26 -1.90
CA ARG A 66 0.49 -13.22 -0.97
C ARG A 66 0.79 -11.73 -1.24
N GLY A 67 1.05 -11.28 -2.46
CA GLY A 67 1.33 -9.85 -2.74
C GLY A 67 0.14 -8.89 -2.57
N GLY A 68 -1.10 -9.33 -2.83
CA GLY A 68 -2.30 -8.48 -2.73
C GLY A 68 -3.27 -8.88 -1.61
N ALA A 69 -3.38 -10.19 -1.32
CA ALA A 69 -4.32 -10.71 -0.33
C ALA A 69 -3.86 -10.49 1.13
N GLY A 70 -2.55 -10.30 1.37
CA GLY A 70 -2.01 -10.11 2.72
C GLY A 70 -2.45 -8.80 3.37
N TRP A 71 -2.45 -7.70 2.61
CA TRP A 71 -2.87 -6.40 3.11
C TRP A 71 -4.38 -6.33 3.34
N ALA A 72 -5.18 -6.86 2.40
CA ALA A 72 -6.63 -6.96 2.55
C ALA A 72 -7.04 -7.86 3.73
N ARG A 73 -6.40 -9.03 3.88
CA ARG A 73 -6.64 -9.95 5.01
C ARG A 73 -6.21 -9.33 6.34
N ARG A 74 -5.07 -8.64 6.40
CA ARG A 74 -4.59 -7.96 7.61
C ARG A 74 -5.50 -6.80 8.01
N ARG A 75 -6.03 -6.04 7.04
CA ARG A 75 -7.03 -4.98 7.28
C ARG A 75 -8.34 -5.55 7.82
N ASN A 76 -8.83 -6.64 7.26
CA ASN A 76 -10.04 -7.29 7.74
C ASN A 76 -9.86 -7.90 9.13
N ALA A 77 -8.73 -8.55 9.41
CA ALA A 77 -8.40 -9.06 10.74
C ALA A 77 -8.32 -7.96 11.80
N TRP A 78 -7.75 -6.80 11.45
CA TRP A 78 -7.69 -5.65 12.35
C TRP A 78 -9.08 -5.06 12.62
N LYS A 79 -9.92 -4.91 11.58
CA LYS A 79 -11.32 -4.47 11.73
C LYS A 79 -12.12 -5.39 12.64
N GLN A 80 -11.99 -6.71 12.45
CA GLN A 80 -12.64 -7.73 13.29
C GLN A 80 -12.19 -7.61 14.76
N LYS A 81 -10.89 -7.40 15.03
CA LYS A 81 -10.38 -7.21 16.39
C LYS A 81 -10.93 -5.95 17.06
N ILE A 82 -11.06 -4.84 16.33
CA ILE A 82 -11.64 -3.60 16.88
C ILE A 82 -13.14 -3.76 17.13
N ALA A 83 -13.87 -4.38 16.20
CA ALA A 83 -15.30 -4.64 16.36
C ALA A 83 -15.58 -5.52 17.59
N GLY A 84 -14.79 -6.57 17.79
CA GLY A 84 -14.89 -7.43 18.98
C GLY A 84 -14.66 -6.68 20.29
N ARG A 85 -13.64 -5.81 20.36
CA ARG A 85 -13.37 -4.98 21.54
C ARG A 85 -14.45 -3.95 21.83
N MET A 86 -15.07 -3.38 20.78
CA MET A 86 -16.19 -2.45 20.95
C MET A 86 -17.43 -3.16 21.50
N ALA A 87 -17.73 -4.38 21.06
CA ALA A 87 -18.90 -5.13 21.52
C ALA A 87 -18.84 -5.55 23.00
N THR A 88 -17.65 -5.56 23.60
CA THR A 88 -17.46 -5.91 25.04
C THR A 88 -17.54 -4.71 25.98
N MET A 89 -17.63 -3.47 25.45
CA MET A 89 -17.68 -2.25 26.26
C MET A 89 -19.12 -1.76 26.47
N THR A 90 -19.36 -1.14 27.62
CA THR A 90 -20.63 -0.46 27.96
C THR A 90 -20.88 0.73 27.02
N PRO A 91 -22.15 1.13 26.79
CA PRO A 91 -22.49 2.17 25.82
C PRO A 91 -21.78 3.52 26.10
N GLU A 92 -21.60 3.90 27.38
CA GLU A 92 -20.89 5.13 27.75
C GLU A 92 -19.39 5.11 27.42
N GLU A 93 -18.73 3.96 27.57
CA GLU A 93 -17.30 3.82 27.25
C GLU A 93 -17.06 3.77 25.74
N GLN A 94 -18.00 3.19 24.97
CA GLN A 94 -17.93 3.17 23.52
C GLN A 94 -17.97 4.57 22.90
N GLU A 95 -18.76 5.49 23.47
CA GLU A 95 -18.85 6.87 22.98
C GLU A 95 -17.55 7.63 23.25
N LYS A 96 -16.99 7.54 24.45
CA LYS A 96 -15.68 8.14 24.79
C LYS A 96 -14.57 7.57 23.91
N PHE A 97 -14.60 6.27 23.62
CA PHE A 97 -13.62 5.63 22.74
C PHE A 97 -13.78 6.04 21.28
N LYS A 98 -15.02 6.09 20.75
CA LYS A 98 -15.31 6.61 19.40
C LYS A 98 -14.86 8.06 19.26
N GLN A 99 -15.13 8.91 20.25
CA GLN A 99 -14.71 10.32 20.25
C GLN A 99 -13.19 10.46 20.23
N LYS A 100 -12.45 9.72 21.10
CA LYS A 100 -10.98 9.72 21.08
C LYS A 100 -10.39 9.19 19.78
N MET A 101 -11.02 8.18 19.17
CA MET A 101 -10.57 7.62 17.90
C MET A 101 -10.83 8.58 16.74
N GLN A 102 -11.96 9.31 16.75
CA GLN A 102 -12.29 10.33 15.77
C GLN A 102 -11.39 11.57 15.89
N SER A 103 -10.98 11.96 17.09
CA SER A 103 -10.05 13.09 17.26
C SER A 103 -8.62 12.74 16.84
N ALA A 104 -8.16 11.50 17.10
CA ALA A 104 -6.81 11.05 16.76
C ALA A 104 -6.65 10.64 15.28
N CYS A 105 -7.63 9.95 14.70
CA CYS A 105 -7.53 9.38 13.34
C CYS A 105 -8.55 9.95 12.34
N GLY A 106 -9.37 10.93 12.73
CA GLY A 106 -10.32 11.57 11.83
C GLY A 106 -9.64 12.51 10.81
N PRO A 107 -10.26 12.71 9.63
CA PRO A 107 -9.84 13.73 8.69
C PRO A 107 -9.72 15.11 9.37
N ALA A 108 -8.77 15.94 8.94
CA ALA A 108 -8.48 17.25 9.59
C ALA A 108 -9.72 18.17 9.73
N TRP A 109 -10.72 18.03 8.87
CA TRP A 109 -11.98 18.79 8.91
C TRP A 109 -12.97 18.31 10.00
N MET A 110 -12.85 17.06 10.48
CA MET A 110 -13.71 16.47 11.49
C MET A 110 -13.19 16.69 12.91
N ARG A 111 -11.86 16.90 13.05
CA ARG A 111 -11.19 17.22 14.32
C ARG A 111 -11.60 18.58 14.91
N ARG A 112 -12.09 19.50 14.08
CA ARG A 112 -12.38 20.90 14.45
C ARG A 112 -13.76 21.11 15.08
N LYS A 113 -14.70 20.15 14.97
CA LYS A 113 -16.10 20.31 15.44
C LYS A 113 -16.31 20.17 16.96
N PHE A 114 -15.33 19.69 17.72
CA PHE A 114 -15.49 19.39 19.15
C PHE A 114 -14.89 20.47 20.08
N GLY A 115 -14.38 21.58 19.52
CA GLY A 115 -13.71 22.65 20.28
C GLY A 115 -14.52 23.92 20.49
N GLU A 116 -15.73 24.02 19.94
CA GLU A 116 -16.65 25.14 20.19
C GLU A 116 -17.87 24.62 20.96
N GLU A 117 -17.73 24.51 22.27
CA GLU A 117 -18.86 24.86 23.13
C GLU A 117 -18.83 26.38 23.29
N PRO A 118 -19.78 27.13 22.69
CA PRO A 118 -20.01 28.49 23.13
C PRO A 118 -20.67 28.37 24.51
N LEU A 119 -19.96 28.77 25.56
CA LEU A 119 -20.55 29.02 26.87
C LEU A 119 -21.69 30.02 26.66
N ALA A 120 -22.91 29.49 26.58
CA ALA A 120 -24.13 30.26 26.72
C ALA A 120 -24.15 30.75 28.16
N THR A 121 -23.55 31.91 28.41
CA THR A 121 -23.96 32.71 29.56
C THR A 121 -25.42 33.10 29.31
N PRO A 122 -26.34 32.76 30.22
CA PRO A 122 -27.73 33.13 30.09
C PRO A 122 -27.84 34.65 29.94
N LYS A 123 -28.52 35.07 28.88
CA LYS A 123 -29.05 36.43 28.78
C LYS A 123 -30.21 36.50 29.78
N GLU A 124 -29.97 37.03 30.97
CA GLU A 124 -31.04 37.48 31.86
C GLU A 124 -30.88 38.97 32.14
N VAL A 125 -31.96 39.66 31.75
CA VAL A 125 -32.55 40.97 32.12
C VAL A 125 -31.77 41.85 33.10
#